data_AF-A0A970DUQ5-F1
#
_entry.id   AF-A0A970DUQ5-F1
#
_cell.length_a   1.000
_cell.length_b   1.000
_cell.length_c   1.000
_cell.angle_alpha   90.00
_cell.angle_beta   90.00
_cell.angle_gamma   90.00
#
_symmetry.space_group_name_H-M   'P 1'
#
loop_
_entity.id
_entity.type
_entity.pdbx_description
1 polymer ?
#
loop_
_entity_poly.entity_id
_entity_poly.type
_entity_poly.pdbx_seq_one_letter_code
_entity_poly.pdbx_strand_id
1 'polypeptide(L)' 'MVKEKKGKARRPRGAVLFIAAFGLTVSVLVGFSLGYLSGRSLGREPLTGVVGALVGFLVGIAGLIFLAKGEN' A
#
# COMPACT_ATOMS: atom_id res chain seq x y z
N MET A 1 15.53 34.13 -9.25
CA MET A 1 15.90 33.27 -8.11
C MET A 1 15.00 32.04 -8.10
N VAL A 2 15.45 30.90 -8.63
CA VAL A 2 14.83 29.60 -8.38
C VAL A 2 15.92 28.72 -7.81
N LYS A 3 15.82 28.47 -6.49
CA LYS A 3 16.82 27.75 -5.69
C LYS A 3 17.02 26.34 -6.23
N GLU A 4 18.24 26.07 -6.71
CA GLU A 4 18.81 24.74 -6.72
C GLU A 4 18.71 24.13 -5.31
N LYS A 5 17.96 23.04 -5.16
CA LYS A 5 18.00 22.21 -3.95
C LYS A 5 18.39 20.78 -4.32
N LYS A 6 19.68 20.53 -4.09
CA LYS A 6 20.27 19.29 -3.56
C LYS A 6 20.01 18.01 -4.37
N GLY A 7 21.06 17.61 -5.10
CA GLY A 7 21.27 16.21 -5.43
C GLY A 7 21.20 15.34 -4.17
N LYS A 8 20.40 14.28 -4.24
CA LYS A 8 20.49 13.12 -3.35
C LYS A 8 20.38 11.89 -4.25
N ALA A 9 21.40 11.06 -4.16
CA ALA A 9 21.71 9.89 -5.00
C ALA A 9 20.50 9.22 -5.68
N ARG A 10 20.62 9.03 -7.00
CA ARG A 10 19.83 8.07 -7.78
C ARG A 10 20.18 6.64 -7.34
N ARG A 11 19.75 6.23 -6.14
CA ARG A 11 19.57 4.80 -5.84
C ARG A 11 18.47 4.27 -6.77
N PRO A 12 18.43 2.95 -7.08
CA PRO A 12 17.50 2.39 -8.06
C PRO A 12 16.04 2.49 -7.57
N ARG A 13 15.49 3.70 -7.63
CA ARG A 13 14.11 4.04 -7.25
C ARG A 13 13.12 3.20 -8.02
N GLY A 14 13.46 2.77 -9.23
CA GLY A 14 12.62 1.89 -10.04
C GLY A 14 12.22 0.64 -9.29
N ALA A 15 13.18 -0.14 -8.75
CA ALA A 15 12.90 -1.40 -8.09
C ALA A 15 12.13 -1.23 -6.77
N VAL A 16 12.53 -0.25 -5.94
CA VAL A 16 11.83 0.03 -4.67
C VAL A 16 10.42 0.54 -4.92
N LEU A 17 10.22 1.40 -5.92
CA LEU A 17 8.90 1.90 -6.29
C LEU A 17 8.03 0.77 -6.89
N PHE A 18 8.64 -0.16 -7.63
CA PHE A 18 7.94 -1.33 -8.17
C PHE A 18 7.50 -2.28 -7.06
N ILE A 19 8.39 -2.60 -6.13
CA ILE A 19 8.08 -3.45 -4.97
C ILE A 19 7.05 -2.77 -4.08
N ALA A 20 7.15 -1.45 -3.90
CA ALA A 20 6.18 -0.67 -3.14
C ALA A 20 4.80 -0.66 -3.79
N ALA A 21 4.72 -0.38 -5.09
CA ALA A 21 3.47 -0.38 -5.83
C ALA A 21 2.86 -1.80 -5.86
N PHE A 22 3.67 -2.81 -6.14
CA PHE A 22 3.23 -4.21 -6.19
C PHE A 22 2.78 -4.72 -4.83
N GLY A 23 3.55 -4.43 -3.77
CA GLY A 23 3.21 -4.77 -2.39
C GLY A 23 1.92 -4.08 -1.94
N LEU A 24 1.73 -2.81 -2.32
CA LEU A 24 0.50 -2.08 -2.05
C LEU A 24 -0.69 -2.71 -2.78
N THR A 25 -0.55 -3.02 -4.07
CA THR A 25 -1.61 -3.69 -4.85
C THR A 25 -1.97 -5.04 -4.24
N VAL A 26 -0.99 -5.87 -3.90
CA VAL A 26 -1.22 -7.18 -3.26
C VAL A 26 -1.89 -7.00 -1.90
N SER A 27 -1.46 -6.04 -1.08
CA SER A 27 -2.05 -5.77 0.23
C SER A 27 -3.52 -5.35 0.13
N VAL A 28 -3.85 -4.50 -0.85
CA VAL A 28 -5.24 -4.11 -1.14
C VAL A 28 -6.05 -5.30 -1.65
N LEU A 29 -5.50 -6.11 -2.56
CA LEU A 29 -6.18 -7.28 -3.14
C LEU A 29 -6.47 -8.34 -2.07
N VAL A 30 -5.51 -8.58 -1.18
CA VAL A 30 -5.63 -9.52 -0.06
C VAL A 30 -6.63 -8.98 0.97
N GLY A 31 -6.57 -7.70 1.32
CA GLY A 31 -7.54 -7.06 2.21
C GLY A 31 -8.96 -7.12 1.65
N PHE A 32 -9.13 -6.86 0.36
CA PHE A 32 -10.41 -6.99 -0.33
C PHE A 32 -10.90 -8.44 -0.33
N SER A 33 -10.04 -9.40 -0.69
CA SER A 33 -10.41 -10.82 -0.76
C SER A 33 -10.78 -11.39 0.61
N LEU A 34 -10.02 -11.04 1.66
CA LEU A 34 -10.33 -11.42 3.04
C LEU A 34 -11.62 -10.75 3.53
N GLY A 35 -11.82 -9.46 3.23
CA GLY A 35 -13.05 -8.73 3.55
C GLY A 35 -14.27 -9.33 2.86
N TYR A 36 -14.13 -9.66 1.58
CA TYR A 36 -15.17 -10.29 0.75
C TYR A 36 -15.53 -11.69 1.27
N LEU A 37 -14.52 -12.53 1.57
CA LEU A 37 -14.76 -13.84 2.18
C LEU A 37 -15.43 -13.72 3.55
N SER A 38 -14.99 -12.76 4.37
CA SER A 38 -15.50 -12.56 5.73
C SER A 38 -16.96 -12.09 5.73
N GLY A 39 -17.35 -11.22 4.79
CA GLY A 39 -18.75 -10.79 4.65
C GLY A 39 -19.66 -11.72 3.86
N ARG A 40 -19.12 -12.77 3.24
CA ARG A 40 -19.90 -13.81 2.57
C ARG A 40 -20.87 -14.51 3.53
N SER A 41 -20.54 -14.57 4.81
CA SER A 41 -21.42 -15.14 5.84
C SER A 41 -22.61 -14.24 6.21
N LEU A 42 -22.52 -12.92 5.95
CA LEU A 42 -23.55 -11.94 6.32
C LEU A 42 -24.36 -11.41 5.11
N GLY A 43 -24.12 -11.88 3.89
CA GLY A 43 -24.75 -11.35 2.67
C GLY A 43 -24.40 -9.88 2.38
N ARG A 44 -23.32 -9.37 2.99
CA ARG A 44 -22.79 -8.00 2.80
C ARG A 44 -21.43 -8.04 2.12
N GLU A 45 -21.27 -8.95 1.17
CA GLU A 45 -20.05 -9.24 0.43
C GLU A 45 -19.36 -8.00 -0.16
N PRO A 46 -20.06 -7.08 -0.87
CA PRO A 46 -19.38 -5.92 -1.46
C PRO A 46 -18.97 -4.90 -0.38
N LEU A 47 -19.78 -4.69 0.66
CA LEU A 47 -19.52 -3.67 1.67
C LEU A 47 -18.30 -4.03 2.53
N THR A 48 -18.23 -5.29 2.94
CA THR A 48 -17.13 -5.84 3.74
C THR A 48 -15.86 -6.00 2.92
N GLY A 49 -15.95 -6.33 1.63
CA GLY A 49 -14.83 -6.27 0.70
C GLY A 49 -14.24 -4.87 0.59
N VAL A 50 -15.06 -3.83 0.43
CA VAL A 50 -14.60 -2.42 0.38
C VAL A 50 -13.94 -1.99 1.69
N VAL A 51 -14.50 -2.37 2.84
CA VAL A 51 -13.88 -2.11 4.14
C VAL A 51 -12.54 -2.84 4.28
N GLY A 52 -12.47 -4.10 3.85
CA GLY A 52 -11.22 -4.87 3.83
C GLY A 52 -10.15 -4.26 2.92
N ALA A 53 -10.54 -3.73 1.75
CA ALA A 53 -9.65 -3.00 0.85
C ALA A 53 -9.13 -1.69 1.47
N LEU A 54 -10.00 -0.94 2.15
CA LEU A 54 -9.61 0.30 2.86
C LEU A 54 -8.60 0.01 3.98
N VAL A 55 -8.83 -1.04 4.75
CA VAL A 55 -7.89 -1.48 5.80
C VAL A 55 -6.58 -1.96 5.18
N GLY A 56 -6.63 -2.80 4.15
CA GLY A 56 -5.44 -3.27 3.42
C GLY A 56 -4.64 -2.13 2.81
N PHE A 57 -5.31 -1.10 2.26
CA PHE A 57 -4.66 0.10 1.75
C PHE A 57 -3.94 0.89 2.85
N LEU A 58 -4.61 1.13 3.99
CA LEU A 58 -4.02 1.84 5.13
C LEU A 58 -2.81 1.09 5.70
N VAL A 59 -2.90 -0.23 5.82
CA VAL A 59 -1.78 -1.08 6.27
C VAL A 59 -0.64 -1.05 5.26
N GLY A 60 -0.93 -1.13 3.96
CA GLY A 60 0.05 -1.03 2.90
C GLY A 60 0.79 0.31 2.91
N ILE A 61 0.06 1.43 3.03
CA ILE A 61 0.67 2.77 3.15
C ILE A 61 1.49 2.91 4.44
N ALA A 62 0.98 2.44 5.58
CA ALA A 62 1.72 2.46 6.84
C ALA A 62 3.03 1.65 6.74
N GLY A 63 2.99 0.49 6.09
CA GLY A 63 4.17 -0.34 5.81
C GLY A 63 5.19 0.38 4.92
N LEU A 64 4.74 1.10 3.89
CA LEU A 64 5.61 1.91 3.04
C LEU A 64 6.26 3.08 3.79
N ILE A 65 5.50 3.77 4.64
CA ILE A 65 6.02 4.85 5.48
C ILE A 65 7.05 4.29 6.47
N PHE A 66 6.79 3.14 7.07
CA PHE A 66 7.71 2.47 7.98
C PHE A 66 9.01 2.04 7.27
N LEU A 67 8.89 1.41 6.09
CA LEU A 67 10.04 1.01 5.28
C LEU A 67 10.89 2.22 4.84
N ALA A 68 10.24 3.31 4.44
CA ALA A 68 10.92 4.56 4.10
C ALA A 68 11.60 5.22 5.32
N LYS A 69 11.07 5.02 6.53
CA LYS A 69 11.65 5.54 7.78
C LYS A 69 12.82 4.70 8.28
N GLY A 70 12.85 3.40 7.98
CA GLY A 70 13.95 2.50 8.30
C GLY A 70 15.12 2.52 7.28
N GLU A 71 14.91 3.06 6.08
CA GLU A 71 15.97 3.23 5.05
C GLU A 71 16.82 4.51 5.24
N ASN A 72 16.83 5.10 6.43
CA ASN A 72 17.47 6.38 6.75
C ASN A 72 18.39 6.26 7.96
#